data_AF-A0AAW5QUH3-F1
#
_entry.id   AF-A0AAW5QUH3-F1
#
_cell.length_a   1.000
_cell.length_b   1.000
_cell.length_c   1.000
_cell.angle_alpha   90.00
_cell.angle_beta   90.00
_cell.angle_gamma   90.00
#
_symmetry.space_group_name_H-M   'P 1'
#
loop_
_entity.id
_entity.type
_entity.pdbx_description
1 polymer ?
#
loop_
_entity_poly.entity_id
_entity_poly.type
_entity_poly.pdbx_seq_one_letter_code
_entity_poly.pdbx_strand_id
1 'polypeptide(L)'
;MSEDPTSKATGKPTGELPGDPGEDPIARALGYPYPRHPGPVLFDPGSGAHAAHVVDIGPERGHVVAGLRVPVPSRAVAITTEHQTIEIEDAVVLIAAGSNGSTVQLARKYRGRRSARPILIAPATVSGAVSVYSAHIASYGSVPATMYPAGHPTGHPVGHRAGDRTGDARAALHVLMMPAEELAHINATESLGVNYVLAAPHGVSAIVEGVTIARPLAYVSKRGAAAPDASPVLLAQTGGAATGYPALSQPEMLERVRAYVGHAAALRDFVARLSGDRAARMAVTERLAATALRWDLADDEIVADGL
;
A
#
# COMPACT_ATOMS: atom_id res chain seq x y z
N MET A 1 18.62 39.44 31.58
CA MET A 1 17.99 38.11 31.49
C MET A 1 17.20 38.09 30.20
N SER A 2 17.79 37.48 29.17
CA SER A 2 17.21 37.36 27.83
C SER A 2 16.84 35.90 27.66
N GLU A 3 15.56 35.61 27.43
CA GLU A 3 15.08 34.28 27.07
C GLU A 3 15.35 34.03 25.58
N ASP A 4 15.91 32.86 25.27
CA ASP A 4 16.22 32.40 23.92
C ASP A 4 15.10 31.46 23.43
N PRO A 5 14.36 31.82 22.36
CA PRO A 5 13.26 31.01 21.84
C PRO A 5 13.73 30.23 20.60
N THR A 6 14.57 29.20 20.77
CA THR A 6 14.89 28.28 19.67
C THR A 6 15.00 26.81 20.11
N SER A 7 13.86 26.23 20.47
CA SER A 7 13.66 24.77 20.38
C SER A 7 12.65 24.48 19.28
N LYS A 8 13.10 24.55 18.02
CA LYS A 8 12.35 23.96 16.89
C LYS A 8 12.80 22.52 16.74
N ALA A 9 11.90 21.60 17.11
CA ALA A 9 12.03 20.18 16.84
C ALA A 9 12.22 19.94 15.33
N THR A 10 13.45 19.60 14.94
CA THR A 10 13.78 19.11 13.60
C THR A 10 13.33 17.65 13.47
N GLY A 11 12.02 17.46 13.35
CA GLY A 11 11.46 16.16 12.95
C GLY A 11 11.52 16.02 11.43
N LYS A 12 12.29 15.04 10.93
CA LYS A 12 12.13 14.57 9.55
C LYS A 12 10.63 14.28 9.31
N PRO A 13 10.04 14.71 8.17
CA PRO A 13 8.65 14.41 7.88
C PRO A 13 8.50 12.89 7.81
N THR A 14 7.65 12.34 8.68
CA THR A 14 7.02 11.04 8.42
C THR A 14 6.23 11.25 7.14
N GLY A 15 6.53 10.56 6.04
CA GLY A 15 5.87 10.78 4.75
C GLY A 15 4.34 10.57 4.77
N GLU A 16 3.78 10.13 5.90
CA GLU A 16 2.36 10.01 6.12
C GLU A 16 1.67 11.35 6.42
N LEU A 17 0.50 11.55 5.83
CA LEU A 17 -0.23 12.80 5.92
C LEU A 17 -1.03 12.93 7.23
N PRO A 18 -1.08 14.15 7.82
CA PRO A 18 -1.92 14.43 8.98
C PRO A 18 -3.40 14.19 8.66
N GLY A 19 -4.20 13.96 9.70
CA GLY A 19 -5.66 13.78 9.57
C GLY A 19 -6.36 15.06 9.16
N ASP A 20 -7.62 14.91 8.78
CA ASP A 20 -8.47 16.06 8.47
C ASP A 20 -8.81 16.77 9.79
N PRO A 21 -8.89 18.12 9.82
CA PRO A 21 -9.32 18.84 11.00
C PRO A 21 -10.71 18.34 11.44
N GLY A 22 -10.79 17.74 12.64
CA GLY A 22 -12.03 17.17 13.20
C GLY A 22 -12.23 15.67 12.96
N GLU A 23 -11.32 14.97 12.28
CA GLU A 23 -11.37 13.51 12.18
C GLU A 23 -11.02 12.86 13.52
N ASP A 24 -11.80 11.86 13.94
CA ASP A 24 -11.45 11.02 15.10
C ASP A 24 -10.20 10.17 14.75
N PRO A 25 -9.03 10.42 15.38
CA PRO A 25 -7.80 9.71 15.05
C PRO A 25 -7.88 8.22 15.37
N ILE A 26 -8.72 7.81 16.33
CA ILE A 26 -8.94 6.40 16.65
C ILE A 26 -9.78 5.75 15.55
N ALA A 27 -10.85 6.42 15.11
CA ALA A 27 -11.65 5.93 13.99
C ALA A 27 -10.80 5.80 12.71
N ARG A 28 -9.89 6.74 12.45
CA ARG A 28 -8.95 6.67 11.34
C ARG A 28 -8.06 5.43 11.40
N ALA A 29 -7.52 5.12 12.57
CA ALA A 29 -6.64 3.98 12.78
C ALA A 29 -7.37 2.63 12.62
N LEU A 30 -8.57 2.54 13.19
CA LEU A 30 -9.40 1.34 13.19
C LEU A 30 -10.10 1.08 11.85
N GLY A 31 -10.40 2.15 11.10
CA GLY A 31 -11.08 2.08 9.80
C GLY A 31 -10.16 1.79 8.61
N TYR A 32 -8.87 1.51 8.85
CA TYR A 32 -7.95 1.06 7.81
C TYR A 32 -8.22 -0.42 7.43
N PRO A 33 -7.95 -0.87 6.18
CA PRO A 33 -7.92 -0.02 5.00
C PRO A 33 -9.31 0.60 4.76
N TYR A 34 -9.33 1.81 4.22
CA TYR A 34 -10.58 2.52 3.95
C TYR A 34 -11.39 1.83 2.84
N PRO A 35 -12.72 2.07 2.80
CA PRO A 35 -13.60 1.46 1.80
C PRO A 35 -13.08 1.64 0.37
N ARG A 36 -13.17 0.56 -0.39
CA ARG A 36 -12.83 0.49 -1.80
C ARG A 36 -14.09 0.52 -2.64
N HIS A 37 -13.99 1.03 -3.86
CA HIS A 37 -15.11 1.07 -4.79
C HIS A 37 -15.31 -0.28 -5.47
N PRO A 38 -16.56 -0.73 -5.69
CA PRO A 38 -16.83 -2.03 -6.32
C PRO A 38 -16.44 -2.07 -7.81
N GLY A 39 -16.36 -0.91 -8.47
CA GLY A 39 -16.00 -0.78 -9.88
C GLY A 39 -14.89 0.25 -10.11
N PRO A 40 -14.53 0.49 -11.38
CA PRO A 40 -13.55 1.50 -11.74
C PRO A 40 -14.03 2.91 -11.39
N VAL A 41 -13.10 3.72 -10.88
CA VAL A 41 -13.34 5.11 -10.48
C VAL A 41 -12.21 5.98 -10.98
N LEU A 42 -12.55 7.08 -11.62
CA LEU A 42 -11.61 8.14 -11.95
C LEU A 42 -11.52 9.10 -10.77
N PHE A 43 -10.35 9.17 -10.14
CA PHE A 43 -10.04 10.18 -9.14
C PHE A 43 -9.37 11.38 -9.81
N ASP A 44 -10.06 12.51 -9.82
CA ASP A 44 -9.55 13.80 -10.25
C ASP A 44 -9.30 14.68 -9.00
N PRO A 45 -8.04 15.08 -8.73
CA PRO A 45 -7.70 15.97 -7.62
C PRO A 45 -8.50 17.28 -7.56
N GLY A 46 -8.94 17.80 -8.70
CA GLY A 46 -9.68 19.04 -8.83
C GLY A 46 -11.17 18.89 -8.57
N SER A 47 -11.76 17.76 -8.97
CA SER A 47 -13.22 17.56 -9.01
C SER A 47 -13.75 16.38 -8.19
N GLY A 48 -12.87 15.53 -7.64
CA GLY A 48 -13.24 14.40 -6.79
C GLY A 48 -13.25 13.07 -7.53
N ALA A 49 -14.07 12.13 -7.06
CA ALA A 49 -14.15 10.78 -7.59
C ALA A 49 -15.39 10.61 -8.46
N HIS A 50 -15.22 10.03 -9.65
CA HIS A 50 -16.27 9.83 -10.64
C HIS A 50 -16.33 8.36 -11.05
N ALA A 51 -17.54 7.82 -11.21
CA ALA A 51 -17.71 6.50 -11.80
C ALA A 51 -17.11 6.49 -13.21
N ALA A 52 -16.40 5.40 -13.54
CA ALA A 52 -15.67 5.29 -14.78
C ALA A 52 -15.85 3.90 -15.41
N HIS A 53 -15.73 3.85 -16.72
CA HIS A 53 -15.63 2.61 -17.49
C HIS A 53 -14.33 2.62 -18.27
N VAL A 54 -13.56 1.55 -18.16
CA VAL A 54 -12.35 1.39 -18.96
C VAL A 54 -12.77 1.00 -20.38
N VAL A 55 -12.34 1.79 -21.35
CA VAL A 55 -12.62 1.55 -22.77
C VAL A 55 -11.52 0.71 -23.39
N ASP A 56 -10.26 1.07 -23.12
CA ASP A 56 -9.10 0.37 -23.66
C ASP A 56 -7.89 0.47 -22.72
N ILE A 57 -7.07 -0.57 -22.73
CA ILE A 57 -5.76 -0.59 -22.10
C ILE A 57 -4.76 -1.00 -23.18
N GLY A 58 -3.96 -0.02 -23.61
CA GLY A 58 -3.03 -0.17 -24.70
C GLY A 58 -1.85 -1.13 -24.40
N PRO A 59 -0.98 -1.34 -25.40
CA PRO A 59 0.19 -2.19 -25.25
C PRO A 59 1.17 -1.61 -24.22
N GLU A 60 1.95 -2.51 -23.62
CA GLU A 60 3.02 -2.12 -22.70
C GLU A 60 4.14 -1.37 -23.40
N ARG A 61 4.68 -0.38 -22.69
CA ARG A 61 5.86 0.38 -23.06
C ARG A 61 6.72 0.59 -21.83
N GLY A 62 8.00 0.88 -22.03
CA GLY A 62 8.87 1.34 -20.94
C GLY A 62 8.80 2.86 -20.83
N HIS A 63 8.60 3.38 -19.62
CA HIS A 63 8.65 4.82 -19.35
C HIS A 63 9.75 5.14 -18.34
N VAL A 64 10.53 6.17 -18.64
CA VAL A 64 11.61 6.63 -17.76
C VAL A 64 11.05 7.71 -16.83
N VAL A 65 11.01 7.42 -15.53
CA VAL A 65 10.55 8.37 -14.51
C VAL A 65 11.74 8.87 -13.72
N ALA A 66 11.83 10.20 -13.54
CA ALA A 66 12.88 10.82 -12.75
C ALA A 66 12.89 10.28 -11.31
N GLY A 67 14.07 9.89 -10.83
CA GLY A 67 14.25 9.33 -9.48
C GLY A 67 14.04 7.81 -9.37
N LEU A 68 13.67 7.14 -10.46
CA LEU A 68 13.63 5.67 -10.51
C LEU A 68 14.93 5.11 -11.10
N ARG A 69 15.35 3.93 -10.63
CA ARG A 69 16.59 3.26 -11.05
C ARG A 69 16.49 2.63 -12.43
N VAL A 70 15.29 2.23 -12.83
CA VAL A 70 15.00 1.52 -14.09
C VAL A 70 13.72 2.07 -14.73
N PRO A 71 13.56 1.94 -16.06
CA PRO A 71 12.28 2.21 -16.70
C PRO A 71 11.18 1.32 -16.10
N VAL A 72 9.98 1.88 -15.97
CA VAL A 72 8.81 1.16 -15.44
C VAL A 72 7.83 0.82 -16.57
N PRO A 73 7.07 -0.29 -16.45
CA PRO A 73 5.98 -0.60 -17.37
C PRO A 73 4.91 0.50 -17.33
N SER A 74 4.57 1.03 -18.51
CA SER A 74 3.49 2.00 -18.71
C SER A 74 2.58 1.59 -19.86
N ARG A 75 1.36 2.13 -19.89
CA ARG A 75 0.35 1.88 -20.93
C ARG A 75 -0.49 3.13 -21.17
N ALA A 76 -0.99 3.32 -22.39
CA ALA A 76 -2.10 4.24 -22.60
C ALA A 76 -3.38 3.60 -22.05
N VAL A 77 -4.22 4.37 -21.36
CA VAL A 77 -5.51 3.90 -20.86
C VAL A 77 -6.60 4.90 -21.26
N ALA A 78 -7.61 4.41 -21.97
CA ALA A 78 -8.78 5.20 -22.34
C ALA A 78 -9.96 4.87 -21.42
N ILE A 79 -10.62 5.90 -20.91
CA ILE A 79 -11.64 5.79 -19.87
C ILE A 79 -12.81 6.69 -20.24
N THR A 80 -14.04 6.21 -20.09
CA THR A 80 -15.24 7.04 -20.19
C THR A 80 -15.82 7.30 -18.81
N THR A 81 -16.22 8.54 -18.61
CA THR A 81 -17.08 9.00 -17.51
C THR A 81 -18.43 9.41 -18.10
N GLU A 82 -19.39 9.79 -17.25
CA GLU A 82 -20.68 10.32 -17.73
C GLU A 82 -20.52 11.52 -18.70
N HIS A 83 -19.46 12.33 -18.53
CA HIS A 83 -19.33 13.61 -19.21
C HIS A 83 -18.29 13.63 -20.34
N GLN A 84 -17.33 12.70 -20.33
CA GLN A 84 -16.17 12.76 -21.23
C GLN A 84 -15.42 11.44 -21.32
N THR A 85 -14.65 11.30 -22.41
CA THR A 85 -13.58 10.31 -22.54
C THR A 85 -12.26 10.96 -22.17
N ILE A 86 -11.47 10.29 -21.34
CA ILE A 86 -10.15 10.73 -20.87
C ILE A 86 -9.14 9.66 -21.24
N GLU A 87 -7.99 10.09 -21.79
CA GLU A 87 -6.81 9.26 -21.95
C GLU A 87 -5.76 9.60 -20.90
N ILE A 88 -5.30 8.55 -20.21
CA ILE A 88 -4.10 8.61 -19.38
C ILE A 88 -2.97 8.03 -20.23
N GLU A 89 -2.21 8.92 -20.85
CA GLU A 89 -0.96 8.56 -21.53
C GLU A 89 0.09 8.09 -20.52
N ASP A 90 0.89 7.11 -20.91
CA ASP A 90 1.99 6.57 -20.09
C ASP A 90 1.59 6.21 -18.65
N ALA A 91 0.40 5.63 -18.47
CA ALA A 91 -0.09 5.22 -17.18
C ALA A 91 0.78 4.11 -16.58
N VAL A 92 1.41 4.38 -15.44
CA VAL A 92 2.06 3.35 -14.63
C VAL A 92 1.00 2.64 -13.79
N VAL A 93 1.18 1.34 -13.59
CA VAL A 93 0.24 0.50 -12.84
C VAL A 93 0.83 0.17 -11.48
N LEU A 94 0.18 0.63 -10.43
CA LEU A 94 0.59 0.44 -9.03
C LEU A 94 -0.48 -0.33 -8.25
N ILE A 95 -0.12 -1.49 -7.69
CA ILE A 95 -1.00 -2.25 -6.80
C ILE A 95 -1.29 -1.44 -5.54
N ALA A 96 -2.57 -1.27 -5.25
CA ALA A 96 -3.05 -0.67 -4.02
C ALA A 96 -3.30 -1.76 -2.94
N ALA A 97 -2.21 -2.25 -2.33
CA ALA A 97 -2.27 -3.27 -1.28
C ALA A 97 -3.10 -2.80 -0.06
N GLY A 98 -3.04 -1.50 0.24
CA GLY A 98 -3.64 -0.87 1.42
C GLY A 98 -4.57 0.29 1.10
N SER A 99 -4.36 1.43 1.76
CA SER A 99 -5.23 2.62 1.67
C SER A 99 -5.27 3.31 0.31
N ASN A 100 -4.29 3.07 -0.58
CA ASN A 100 -4.24 3.71 -1.89
C ASN A 100 -5.43 3.37 -2.80
N GLY A 101 -6.15 2.28 -2.51
CA GLY A 101 -7.35 1.90 -3.27
C GLY A 101 -8.59 2.71 -2.90
N SER A 102 -8.47 3.64 -1.94
CA SER A 102 -9.58 4.47 -1.47
C SER A 102 -9.45 5.92 -1.98
N THR A 103 -10.52 6.43 -2.56
CA THR A 103 -10.61 7.83 -3.02
C THR A 103 -10.49 8.82 -1.87
N VAL A 104 -10.92 8.45 -0.65
CA VAL A 104 -10.77 9.29 0.55
C VAL A 104 -9.29 9.48 0.88
N GLN A 105 -8.49 8.41 0.76
CA GLN A 105 -7.04 8.51 1.00
C GLN A 105 -6.35 9.30 -0.11
N LEU A 106 -6.73 9.10 -1.37
CA LEU A 106 -6.17 9.90 -2.47
C LEU A 106 -6.54 11.38 -2.33
N ALA A 107 -7.76 11.72 -1.92
CA ALA A 107 -8.16 13.10 -1.64
C ALA A 107 -7.25 13.76 -0.58
N ARG A 108 -6.84 13.02 0.46
CA ARG A 108 -5.85 13.51 1.44
C ARG A 108 -4.49 13.76 0.80
N LYS A 109 -4.02 12.79 0.00
CA LYS A 109 -2.73 12.89 -0.71
C LYS A 109 -2.68 14.06 -1.68
N TYR A 110 -3.79 14.38 -2.33
CA TYR A 110 -3.84 15.40 -3.38
C TYR A 110 -4.46 16.72 -2.94
N ARG A 111 -4.75 16.93 -1.65
CA ARG A 111 -5.38 18.17 -1.14
C ARG A 111 -4.70 19.46 -1.64
N GLY A 112 -3.37 19.47 -1.72
CA GLY A 112 -2.58 20.61 -2.19
C GLY A 112 -2.29 20.64 -3.70
N ARG A 113 -2.83 19.69 -4.48
CA ARG A 113 -2.50 19.47 -5.90
C ARG A 113 -3.74 19.33 -6.77
N ARG A 114 -4.67 20.28 -6.68
CA ARG A 114 -5.93 20.25 -7.44
C ARG A 114 -5.76 20.25 -8.97
N SER A 115 -4.59 20.65 -9.47
CA SER A 115 -4.25 20.64 -10.90
C SER A 115 -3.51 19.37 -11.34
N ALA A 116 -3.26 18.42 -10.43
CA ALA A 116 -2.66 17.14 -10.80
C ALA A 116 -3.59 16.34 -11.70
N ARG A 117 -3.00 15.50 -12.55
CA ARG A 117 -3.76 14.77 -13.56
C ARG A 117 -4.60 13.64 -12.92
N PRO A 118 -5.72 13.25 -13.56
CA PRO A 118 -6.58 12.18 -13.04
C PRO A 118 -5.88 10.82 -12.93
N ILE A 119 -6.33 10.02 -11.95
CA ILE A 119 -5.86 8.67 -11.66
C ILE A 119 -7.04 7.71 -11.76
N LEU A 120 -6.88 6.65 -12.53
CA LEU A 120 -7.85 5.56 -12.52
C LEU A 120 -7.56 4.61 -11.37
N ILE A 121 -8.60 4.32 -10.58
CA ILE A 121 -8.61 3.26 -9.59
C ILE A 121 -9.47 2.14 -10.17
N ALA A 122 -8.88 0.98 -10.45
CA ALA A 122 -9.60 -0.14 -11.06
C ALA A 122 -9.49 -1.40 -10.19
N PRO A 123 -10.58 -2.18 -10.02
CA PRO A 123 -10.50 -3.51 -9.46
C PRO A 123 -9.53 -4.38 -10.27
N ALA A 124 -8.77 -5.22 -9.57
CA ALA A 124 -7.77 -6.08 -10.16
C ALA A 124 -7.72 -7.44 -9.45
N THR A 125 -7.53 -8.49 -10.23
CA THR A 125 -7.12 -9.80 -9.69
C THR A 125 -5.61 -9.88 -9.74
N VAL A 126 -4.95 -9.94 -8.59
CA VAL A 126 -3.50 -10.02 -8.46
C VAL A 126 -3.08 -11.46 -8.20
N SER A 127 -2.07 -11.95 -8.92
CA SER A 127 -1.49 -13.28 -8.77
C SER A 127 -0.02 -13.19 -8.35
N GLY A 128 0.48 -14.23 -7.67
CA GLY A 128 1.87 -14.33 -7.21
C GLY A 128 2.16 -13.63 -5.89
N ALA A 129 1.31 -12.68 -5.47
CA ALA A 129 1.42 -11.99 -4.19
C ALA A 129 0.04 -11.63 -3.61
N VAL A 130 0.01 -11.44 -2.29
CA VAL A 130 -1.18 -11.09 -1.50
C VAL A 130 -0.91 -9.86 -0.64
N SER A 131 -1.98 -9.20 -0.18
CA SER A 131 -1.87 -8.09 0.77
C SER A 131 -1.92 -8.60 2.21
N VAL A 132 -0.88 -8.26 2.98
CA VAL A 132 -0.72 -8.62 4.39
C VAL A 132 -0.41 -7.38 5.21
N TYR A 133 -0.55 -7.47 6.53
CA TYR A 133 -0.13 -6.40 7.42
C TYR A 133 1.40 -6.28 7.41
N SER A 134 1.91 -5.05 7.37
CA SER A 134 3.32 -4.75 7.48
C SER A 134 3.75 -4.72 8.95
N ALA A 135 5.00 -5.13 9.22
CA ALA A 135 5.58 -5.12 10.56
C ALA A 135 5.99 -3.72 11.04
N HIS A 136 5.07 -2.75 10.98
CA HIS A 136 5.22 -1.44 11.62
C HIS A 136 3.87 -0.84 11.98
N ILE A 137 3.93 0.24 12.75
CA ILE A 137 2.76 1.05 13.10
C ILE A 137 2.88 2.40 12.38
N ALA A 138 1.82 2.77 11.66
CA ALA A 138 1.68 4.07 11.01
C ALA A 138 1.58 5.20 12.05
N SER A 139 1.90 6.43 11.66
CA SER A 139 1.84 7.63 12.51
C SER A 139 0.48 7.85 13.17
N TYR A 140 -0.60 7.44 12.51
CA TYR A 140 -1.97 7.53 13.01
C TYR A 140 -2.45 6.24 13.71
N GLY A 141 -1.54 5.32 14.06
CA GLY A 141 -1.81 4.18 14.94
C GLY A 141 -2.34 2.91 14.29
N SER A 142 -2.49 2.87 12.95
CA SER A 142 -2.86 1.63 12.25
C SER A 142 -1.65 0.72 12.02
N VAL A 143 -1.92 -0.53 11.64
CA VAL A 143 -0.95 -1.46 11.06
C VAL A 143 -1.17 -1.39 9.55
N PRO A 144 -0.28 -0.75 8.78
CA PRO A 144 -0.48 -0.58 7.34
C PRO A 144 -0.24 -1.89 6.59
N ALA A 145 -0.55 -1.90 5.30
CA ALA A 145 -0.44 -3.09 4.44
C ALA A 145 0.90 -3.13 3.71
N THR A 146 1.31 -4.32 3.28
CA THR A 146 2.39 -4.56 2.32
C THR A 146 1.99 -5.71 1.40
N MET A 147 2.57 -5.75 0.20
CA MET A 147 2.54 -6.98 -0.59
C MET A 147 3.50 -8.01 0.00
N TYR A 148 3.15 -9.29 -0.10
CA TYR A 148 3.97 -10.44 0.30
C TYR A 148 3.72 -11.60 -0.67
N PRO A 149 4.73 -12.41 -1.04
CA PRO A 149 4.56 -13.46 -2.02
C PRO A 149 3.56 -14.50 -1.51
N ALA A 150 2.74 -15.03 -2.40
CA ALA A 150 1.69 -15.99 -2.05
C ALA A 150 2.23 -17.43 -1.83
N GLY A 151 3.55 -17.60 -1.82
CA GLY A 151 4.26 -18.88 -1.62
C GLY A 151 4.57 -19.21 -0.16
N HIS A 152 4.88 -20.48 0.11
CA HIS A 152 4.97 -21.07 1.46
C HIS A 152 5.91 -20.30 2.43
N PRO A 153 5.52 -20.12 3.71
CA PRO A 153 6.19 -19.24 4.70
C PRO A 153 7.60 -19.64 5.17
N THR A 154 8.22 -20.69 4.62
CA THR A 154 9.52 -21.20 5.12
C THR A 154 10.73 -20.75 4.31
N GLY A 155 10.59 -19.93 3.28
CA GLY A 155 11.73 -19.29 2.58
C GLY A 155 12.72 -20.23 1.90
N HIS A 156 12.55 -21.55 2.00
CA HIS A 156 13.33 -22.51 1.24
C HIS A 156 12.61 -22.81 -0.09
N PRO A 157 13.34 -22.77 -1.23
CA PRO A 157 12.84 -23.35 -2.46
C PRO A 157 12.76 -24.86 -2.24
N VAL A 158 11.62 -25.36 -1.78
CA VAL A 158 11.29 -26.77 -1.94
C VAL A 158 11.11 -26.93 -3.44
N GLY A 159 12.06 -27.61 -4.07
CA GLY A 159 12.03 -27.91 -5.49
C GLY A 159 10.62 -28.35 -5.88
N HIS A 160 10.10 -27.72 -6.93
CA HIS A 160 8.79 -27.99 -7.53
C HIS A 160 8.41 -29.47 -7.40
N ARG A 161 7.61 -29.80 -6.40
CA ARG A 161 6.75 -30.97 -6.47
C ARG A 161 5.48 -30.49 -7.16
N ALA A 162 5.32 -30.92 -8.40
CA ALA A 162 4.09 -30.77 -9.15
C ALA A 162 2.91 -31.24 -8.27
N GLY A 163 2.04 -30.30 -7.88
CA GLY A 163 0.87 -30.55 -7.05
C GLY A 163 0.60 -29.55 -5.92
N ASP A 164 1.51 -28.61 -5.62
CA ASP A 164 1.31 -27.66 -4.51
C ASP A 164 0.42 -26.46 -4.91
N ARG A 165 -0.71 -26.30 -4.21
CA ARG A 165 -1.83 -25.39 -4.57
C ARG A 165 -1.55 -23.90 -4.28
N THR A 166 -0.32 -23.52 -3.99
CA THR A 166 0.09 -22.12 -3.75
C THR A 166 0.14 -21.29 -5.03
N GLY A 167 0.21 -21.94 -6.20
CA GLY A 167 0.15 -21.26 -7.51
C GLY A 167 -1.22 -20.61 -7.82
N ASP A 168 -2.26 -20.94 -7.06
CA ASP A 168 -3.63 -20.46 -7.29
C ASP A 168 -4.05 -19.30 -6.38
N ALA A 169 -3.17 -18.88 -5.45
CA ALA A 169 -3.49 -17.78 -4.56
C ALA A 169 -3.61 -16.46 -5.33
N ARG A 170 -4.83 -15.93 -5.32
CA ARG A 170 -5.19 -14.65 -5.95
C ARG A 170 -5.70 -13.67 -4.90
N ALA A 171 -5.29 -12.41 -5.03
CA ALA A 171 -5.78 -11.31 -4.24
C ALA A 171 -6.76 -10.46 -5.08
N ALA A 172 -7.88 -10.09 -4.46
CA ALA A 172 -8.84 -9.13 -5.01
C ALA A 172 -8.44 -7.74 -4.51
N LEU A 173 -7.70 -7.01 -5.34
CA LEU A 173 -7.14 -5.70 -5.00
C LEU A 173 -7.65 -4.63 -5.96
N HIS A 174 -7.18 -3.41 -5.76
CA HIS A 174 -7.26 -2.36 -6.76
C HIS A 174 -5.87 -2.05 -7.28
N VAL A 175 -5.80 -1.51 -8.48
CA VAL A 175 -4.62 -0.83 -8.99
C VAL A 175 -4.91 0.65 -9.18
N LEU A 176 -3.87 1.46 -9.08
CA LEU A 176 -3.83 2.81 -9.60
C LEU A 176 -3.19 2.75 -10.99
N MET A 177 -3.92 3.18 -12.00
CA MET A 177 -3.37 3.50 -13.32
C MET A 177 -3.27 5.02 -13.39
N MET A 178 -2.06 5.54 -13.27
CA MET A 178 -1.81 6.98 -13.10
C MET A 178 -0.73 7.47 -14.06
N PRO A 179 -0.80 8.73 -14.51
CA PRO A 179 0.29 9.36 -15.25
C PRO A 179 1.61 9.18 -14.52
N ALA A 180 2.67 8.81 -15.26
CA ALA A 180 3.97 8.49 -14.69
C ALA A 180 4.55 9.64 -13.84
N GLU A 181 4.25 10.89 -14.18
CA GLU A 181 4.65 12.10 -13.46
C GLU A 181 4.05 12.21 -12.05
N GLU A 182 2.91 11.58 -11.78
CA GLU A 182 2.26 11.60 -10.47
C GLU A 182 2.86 10.55 -9.51
N LEU A 183 3.65 9.60 -10.01
CA LEU A 183 4.29 8.57 -9.19
C LEU A 183 5.24 9.17 -8.13
N ALA A 184 5.96 10.24 -8.48
CA ALA A 184 6.85 10.93 -7.53
C ALA A 184 6.07 11.49 -6.33
N HIS A 185 4.84 11.95 -6.55
CA HIS A 185 3.97 12.45 -5.49
C HIS A 185 3.50 11.33 -4.57
N ILE A 186 3.01 10.21 -5.13
CA ILE A 186 2.62 9.05 -4.32
C ILE A 186 3.83 8.54 -3.52
N ASN A 187 5.00 8.42 -4.14
CA ASN A 187 6.25 8.01 -3.50
C ASN A 187 6.59 8.87 -2.27
N ALA A 188 6.45 10.19 -2.36
CA ALA A 188 6.68 11.09 -1.24
C ALA A 188 5.74 10.82 -0.06
N THR A 189 4.52 10.36 -0.32
CA THR A 189 3.51 10.05 0.72
C THR A 189 3.68 8.67 1.39
N GLU A 190 4.58 7.83 0.89
CA GLU A 190 4.74 6.43 1.33
C GLU A 190 5.98 6.21 2.20
N SER A 191 6.66 7.28 2.60
CA SER A 191 7.91 7.21 3.39
C SER A 191 8.94 6.26 2.77
N LEU A 192 9.15 6.37 1.45
CA LEU A 192 10.13 5.55 0.74
C LEU A 192 11.52 5.63 1.38
N GLY A 193 12.20 4.50 1.45
CA GLY A 193 13.50 4.36 2.10
C GLY A 193 13.45 4.15 3.61
N VAL A 194 12.31 4.46 4.25
CA VAL A 194 12.11 4.26 5.69
C VAL A 194 11.32 2.99 5.96
N ASN A 195 10.08 2.92 5.47
CA ASN A 195 9.18 1.79 5.72
C ASN A 195 8.95 0.93 4.48
N TYR A 196 9.04 1.52 3.29
CA TYR A 196 8.75 0.85 2.03
C TYR A 196 9.84 1.09 0.98
N VAL A 197 9.95 0.13 0.06
CA VAL A 197 10.54 0.30 -1.27
C VAL A 197 9.41 0.33 -2.29
N LEU A 198 9.64 1.00 -3.42
CA LEU A 198 8.85 0.80 -4.63
C LEU A 198 9.51 -0.30 -5.44
N ALA A 199 8.76 -1.37 -5.73
CA ALA A 199 9.25 -2.53 -6.46
C ALA A 199 8.36 -2.88 -7.65
N ALA A 200 8.90 -3.62 -8.61
CA ALA A 200 8.22 -4.28 -9.71
C ALA A 200 8.47 -5.80 -9.62
N PRO A 201 7.80 -6.53 -8.71
CA PRO A 201 8.23 -7.86 -8.35
C PRO A 201 8.05 -8.89 -9.47
N HIS A 202 8.99 -9.83 -9.58
CA HIS A 202 8.95 -10.98 -10.47
C HIS A 202 7.83 -11.94 -10.05
N GLY A 203 7.25 -12.63 -11.05
CA GLY A 203 6.17 -13.59 -10.81
C GLY A 203 4.85 -12.98 -10.34
N VAL A 204 4.76 -11.65 -10.22
CA VAL A 204 3.52 -10.93 -9.90
C VAL A 204 2.87 -10.39 -11.17
N SER A 205 1.56 -10.55 -11.26
CA SER A 205 0.74 -9.96 -12.30
C SER A 205 -0.58 -9.45 -11.76
N ALA A 206 -1.17 -8.49 -12.46
CA ALA A 206 -2.52 -7.99 -12.20
C ALA A 206 -3.38 -8.14 -13.45
N ILE A 207 -4.61 -8.62 -13.30
CA ILE A 207 -5.60 -8.64 -14.37
C ILE A 207 -6.59 -7.50 -14.12
N VAL A 208 -6.68 -6.57 -15.06
CA VAL A 208 -7.56 -5.40 -15.03
C VAL A 208 -8.37 -5.42 -16.31
N GLU A 209 -9.70 -5.54 -16.20
CA GLU A 209 -10.60 -5.55 -17.36
C GLU A 209 -10.19 -6.57 -18.44
N GLY A 210 -9.74 -7.75 -17.98
CA GLY A 210 -9.26 -8.84 -18.84
C GLY A 210 -7.82 -8.69 -19.37
N VAL A 211 -7.19 -7.52 -19.20
CA VAL A 211 -5.81 -7.28 -19.62
C VAL A 211 -4.84 -7.68 -18.51
N THR A 212 -3.87 -8.52 -18.87
CA THR A 212 -2.80 -8.92 -17.95
C THR A 212 -1.67 -7.90 -17.96
N ILE A 213 -1.33 -7.42 -16.78
CA ILE A 213 -0.25 -6.48 -16.51
C ILE A 213 0.84 -7.26 -15.78
N ALA A 214 1.98 -7.43 -16.43
CA ALA A 214 3.14 -8.10 -15.83
C ALA A 214 3.91 -7.11 -14.95
N ARG A 215 4.44 -7.60 -13.82
CA ARG A 215 5.27 -6.82 -12.89
C ARG A 215 4.70 -5.43 -12.55
N PRO A 216 3.41 -5.32 -12.17
CA PRO A 216 2.88 -4.05 -11.71
C PRO A 216 3.70 -3.54 -10.50
N LEU A 217 3.79 -2.23 -10.35
CA LEU A 217 4.49 -1.62 -9.24
C LEU A 217 3.79 -1.96 -7.91
N ALA A 218 4.53 -2.05 -6.83
CA ALA A 218 4.00 -2.24 -5.49
C ALA A 218 4.90 -1.57 -4.45
N TYR A 219 4.28 -1.07 -3.37
CA TYR A 219 5.02 -0.73 -2.16
C TYR A 219 5.23 -1.98 -1.31
N VAL A 220 6.49 -2.37 -1.14
CA VAL A 220 6.90 -3.53 -0.36
C VAL A 220 7.61 -3.06 0.90
N SER A 221 7.18 -3.55 2.04
CA SER A 221 7.72 -3.13 3.32
C SER A 221 9.17 -3.59 3.49
N LYS A 222 10.06 -2.66 3.85
CA LYS A 222 11.43 -2.97 4.26
C LYS A 222 11.47 -3.82 5.52
N ARG A 223 10.43 -3.77 6.36
CA ARG A 223 10.33 -4.54 7.60
C ARG A 223 9.71 -5.91 7.39
N GLY A 224 9.07 -6.15 6.25
CA GLY A 224 8.37 -7.40 5.97
C GLY A 224 6.92 -7.43 6.49
N ALA A 225 6.33 -8.61 6.37
CA ALA A 225 5.01 -8.94 6.85
C ALA A 225 5.01 -9.14 8.37
N ALA A 226 4.01 -8.58 9.04
CA ALA A 226 3.77 -8.82 10.46
C ALA A 226 3.41 -10.29 10.67
N ALA A 227 4.20 -10.97 11.50
CA ALA A 227 4.04 -12.38 11.82
C ALA A 227 4.18 -12.61 13.35
N PRO A 228 3.26 -12.05 14.17
CA PRO A 228 3.32 -12.22 15.62
C PRO A 228 3.27 -13.70 16.05
N ASP A 229 2.68 -14.57 15.22
CA ASP A 229 2.56 -16.01 15.43
C ASP A 229 3.33 -16.82 14.36
N ALA A 230 4.46 -16.29 13.88
CA ALA A 230 5.32 -16.90 12.85
C ALA A 230 4.66 -17.16 11.47
N SER A 231 3.50 -16.54 11.20
CA SER A 231 2.82 -16.59 9.90
C SER A 231 2.35 -15.17 9.50
N PRO A 232 2.45 -14.78 8.21
CA PRO A 232 1.89 -13.52 7.74
C PRO A 232 0.39 -13.43 8.01
N VAL A 233 -0.11 -12.22 8.22
CA VAL A 233 -1.54 -11.98 8.42
C VAL A 233 -2.12 -11.21 7.24
N LEU A 234 -3.07 -11.81 6.52
CA LEU A 234 -3.77 -11.17 5.40
C LEU A 234 -4.60 -9.98 5.89
N LEU A 235 -4.66 -8.95 5.06
CA LEU A 235 -5.72 -7.95 5.18
C LEU A 235 -7.05 -8.59 4.80
N ALA A 236 -8.03 -8.54 5.70
CA ALA A 236 -9.39 -8.99 5.39
C ALA A 236 -9.93 -8.31 4.12
N GLN A 237 -10.80 -9.03 3.40
CA GLN A 237 -11.46 -8.56 2.17
C GLN A 237 -10.52 -8.28 0.98
N THR A 238 -9.26 -8.71 1.04
CA THR A 238 -8.30 -8.59 -0.09
C THR A 238 -8.05 -9.90 -0.82
N GLY A 239 -8.75 -10.99 -0.48
CA GLY A 239 -8.52 -12.32 -1.04
C GLY A 239 -7.31 -13.02 -0.39
N GLY A 240 -6.69 -13.95 -1.12
CA GLY A 240 -5.51 -14.68 -0.64
C GLY A 240 -5.79 -15.88 0.27
N ALA A 241 -7.05 -16.28 0.47
CA ALA A 241 -7.41 -17.39 1.37
C ALA A 241 -6.71 -18.72 1.03
N ALA A 242 -6.38 -18.96 -0.25
CA ALA A 242 -5.65 -20.15 -0.70
C ALA A 242 -4.21 -20.24 -0.15
N THR A 243 -3.66 -19.15 0.39
CA THR A 243 -2.36 -19.16 1.10
C THR A 243 -2.41 -19.87 2.45
N GLY A 244 -3.60 -20.02 3.04
CA GLY A 244 -3.77 -20.54 4.40
C GLY A 244 -3.40 -19.56 5.52
N TYR A 245 -3.00 -18.33 5.19
CA TYR A 245 -2.70 -17.30 6.17
C TYR A 245 -3.98 -16.82 6.89
N PRO A 246 -3.91 -16.49 8.19
CA PRO A 246 -5.04 -15.88 8.89
C PRO A 246 -5.37 -14.51 8.29
N ALA A 247 -6.66 -14.26 8.05
CA ALA A 247 -7.15 -12.96 7.60
C ALA A 247 -7.80 -12.21 8.76
N LEU A 248 -7.44 -10.93 8.92
CA LEU A 248 -7.99 -10.08 9.98
C LEU A 248 -8.42 -8.72 9.48
N SER A 249 -9.48 -8.21 10.09
CA SER A 249 -9.77 -6.78 10.08
C SER A 249 -8.71 -6.01 10.89
N GLN A 250 -8.68 -4.70 10.69
CA GLN A 250 -7.73 -3.83 11.37
C GLN A 250 -7.91 -3.77 12.89
N PRO A 251 -9.13 -3.72 13.46
CA PRO A 251 -9.32 -3.84 14.91
C PRO A 251 -8.79 -5.17 15.45
N GLU A 252 -9.04 -6.29 14.77
CA GLU A 252 -8.54 -7.61 15.18
C GLU A 252 -7.00 -7.69 15.10
N MET A 253 -6.39 -7.10 14.07
CA MET A 253 -4.94 -7.02 13.97
C MET A 253 -4.35 -6.14 15.06
N LEU A 254 -4.93 -4.99 15.38
CA LEU A 254 -4.45 -4.13 16.47
C LEU A 254 -4.60 -4.82 17.83
N GLU A 255 -5.67 -5.57 18.04
CA GLU A 255 -5.87 -6.38 19.24
C GLU A 255 -4.80 -7.49 19.34
N ARG A 256 -4.47 -8.14 18.22
CA ARG A 256 -3.36 -9.09 18.10
C ARG A 256 -2.03 -8.45 18.49
N VAL A 257 -1.71 -7.28 17.93
CA VAL A 257 -0.48 -6.55 18.23
C VAL A 257 -0.45 -6.14 19.71
N ARG A 258 -1.56 -5.66 20.25
CA ARG A 258 -1.72 -5.30 21.67
C ARG A 258 -1.37 -6.46 22.59
N ALA A 259 -1.95 -7.64 22.31
CA ALA A 259 -1.66 -8.87 23.05
C ALA A 259 -0.21 -9.32 22.89
N TYR A 260 0.32 -9.30 21.65
CA TYR A 260 1.70 -9.68 21.33
C TYR A 260 2.74 -8.84 22.08
N VAL A 261 2.50 -7.53 22.24
CA VAL A 261 3.39 -6.67 23.02
C VAL A 261 3.10 -6.64 24.52
N GLY A 262 2.08 -7.38 24.99
CA GLY A 262 1.70 -7.47 26.40
C GLY A 262 1.10 -6.18 26.95
N HIS A 263 0.42 -5.38 26.12
CA HIS A 263 -0.17 -4.11 26.57
C HIS A 263 -1.55 -4.32 27.20
N ALA A 264 -1.70 -4.01 28.49
CA ALA A 264 -2.90 -4.34 29.25
C ALA A 264 -4.12 -3.43 28.99
N ALA A 265 -3.91 -2.16 28.58
CA ALA A 265 -5.01 -1.20 28.41
C ALA A 265 -5.96 -1.59 27.27
N ALA A 266 -7.16 -1.01 27.26
CA ALA A 266 -8.15 -1.25 26.22
C ALA A 266 -7.63 -0.86 24.82
N LEU A 267 -8.18 -1.48 23.77
CA LEU A 267 -7.73 -1.24 22.38
C LEU A 267 -7.72 0.24 22.00
N ARG A 268 -8.74 1.01 22.40
CA ARG A 268 -8.82 2.44 22.12
C ARG A 268 -7.67 3.23 22.75
N ASP A 269 -7.31 2.91 23.99
CA ASP A 269 -6.19 3.56 24.70
C ASP A 269 -4.85 3.16 24.09
N PHE A 270 -4.72 1.89 23.69
CA PHE A 270 -3.55 1.41 22.97
C PHE A 270 -3.35 2.18 21.65
N VAL A 271 -4.41 2.31 20.85
CA VAL A 271 -4.38 3.07 19.58
C VAL A 271 -4.08 4.54 19.85
N ALA A 272 -4.74 5.18 20.81
CA ALA A 272 -4.49 6.57 21.17
C ALA A 272 -3.02 6.80 21.56
N ARG A 273 -2.43 5.87 22.32
CA ARG A 273 -1.01 5.90 22.67
C ARG A 273 -0.12 5.78 21.44
N LEU A 274 -0.38 4.83 20.54
CA LEU A 274 0.41 4.66 19.31
C LEU A 274 0.37 5.90 18.41
N SER A 275 -0.76 6.58 18.34
CA SER A 275 -0.91 7.81 17.55
C SER A 275 -0.24 9.01 18.22
N GLY A 276 -0.41 9.17 19.54
CA GLY A 276 0.08 10.33 20.29
C GLY A 276 1.54 10.26 20.75
N ASP A 277 2.10 9.06 20.92
CA ASP A 277 3.44 8.83 21.45
C ASP A 277 4.33 8.11 20.43
N ARG A 278 5.26 8.87 19.85
CA ARG A 278 6.23 8.36 18.88
C ARG A 278 7.14 7.28 19.47
N ALA A 279 7.57 7.41 20.72
CA ALA A 279 8.48 6.44 21.33
C ALA A 279 7.76 5.11 21.55
N ALA A 280 6.52 5.15 22.06
CA ALA A 280 5.69 3.95 22.17
C ALA A 280 5.45 3.29 20.80
N ARG A 281 5.14 4.08 19.77
CA ARG A 281 4.94 3.58 18.40
C ARG A 281 6.19 2.89 17.85
N MET A 282 7.36 3.48 18.06
CA MET A 282 8.64 2.91 17.62
C MET A 282 8.93 1.60 18.36
N ALA A 283 8.72 1.55 19.69
CA ALA A 283 8.94 0.34 20.48
C ALA A 283 8.04 -0.84 20.02
N VAL A 284 6.77 -0.58 19.69
CA VAL A 284 5.87 -1.61 19.13
C VAL A 284 6.30 -2.01 17.73
N THR A 285 6.72 -1.05 16.89
CA THR A 285 7.23 -1.33 15.55
C THR A 285 8.48 -2.23 15.59
N GLU A 286 9.43 -1.95 16.49
CA GLU A 286 10.63 -2.77 16.67
C GLU A 286 10.30 -4.20 17.09
N ARG A 287 9.34 -4.37 18.01
CA ARG A 287 8.86 -5.70 18.42
C ARG A 287 8.21 -6.49 17.28
N LEU A 288 7.41 -5.83 16.44
CA LEU A 288 6.81 -6.47 15.26
C LEU A 288 7.88 -6.83 14.23
N ALA A 289 8.82 -5.92 13.98
CA ALA A 289 9.89 -6.12 13.01
C ALA A 289 10.83 -7.27 13.39
N ALA A 290 10.99 -7.56 14.69
CA ALA A 290 11.86 -8.63 15.18
C ALA A 290 11.42 -10.05 14.76
N THR A 291 10.13 -10.26 14.50
CA THR A 291 9.58 -11.56 14.05
C THR A 291 8.99 -11.50 12.65
N ALA A 292 9.20 -10.40 11.95
CA ALA A 292 8.63 -10.18 10.64
C ALA A 292 9.25 -11.10 9.58
N LEU A 293 8.42 -11.52 8.62
CA LEU A 293 8.87 -12.29 7.47
C LEU A 293 9.10 -11.33 6.31
N ARG A 294 10.35 -11.24 5.83
CA ARG A 294 10.72 -10.31 4.75
C ARG A 294 10.46 -10.96 3.40
N TRP A 295 10.10 -10.11 2.44
CA TRP A 295 10.17 -10.50 1.04
C TRP A 295 11.56 -10.15 0.54
N ASP A 296 12.36 -11.17 0.27
CA ASP A 296 13.68 -11.02 -0.36
C ASP A 296 13.50 -10.69 -1.84
N LEU A 297 13.39 -9.40 -2.15
CA LEU A 297 13.37 -8.87 -3.51
C LEU A 297 14.79 -8.89 -4.09
N ALA A 298 14.91 -9.25 -5.36
CA ALA A 298 16.14 -9.04 -6.13
C ALA A 298 16.38 -7.54 -6.37
N ASP A 299 17.64 -7.16 -6.57
CA ASP A 299 18.04 -5.76 -6.74
C ASP A 299 17.35 -5.09 -7.95
N ASP A 300 17.09 -5.85 -9.01
CA ASP A 300 16.40 -5.39 -10.22
C ASP A 300 14.87 -5.35 -10.10
N GLU A 301 14.32 -5.87 -9.01
CA GLU A 301 12.92 -5.66 -8.63
C GLU A 301 12.73 -4.33 -7.90
N ILE A 302 13.76 -3.79 -7.26
CA ILE A 302 13.68 -2.53 -6.49
C ILE A 302 13.88 -1.33 -7.43
N VAL A 303 12.78 -0.65 -7.73
CA VAL A 303 12.75 0.49 -8.64
C VAL A 303 13.12 1.80 -7.92
N ALA A 304 12.77 1.93 -6.64
CA ALA A 304 13.21 3.02 -5.76
C ALA A 304 13.21 2.61 -4.27
N ASP A 305 14.19 3.09 -3.50
CA ASP A 305 14.34 2.84 -2.06
C ASP A 305 14.57 4.15 -1.27
N GLY A 306 13.98 5.25 -1.73
CA GLY A 306 14.27 6.60 -1.23
C GLY A 306 15.52 7.21 -1.85
N LEU A 307 15.59 8.54 -1.83
CA LEU A 307 16.77 9.33 -2.20
C LEU A 307 17.76 9.38 -1.03
#